data_AF-A0AAQ0RD42-F1
#
_entry.id   AF-A0AAQ0RD42-F1
#
_cell.length_a   1.000
_cell.length_b   1.000
_cell.length_c   1.000
_cell.angle_alpha   90.00
_cell.angle_beta   90.00
_cell.angle_gamma   90.00
#
_symmetry.space_group_name_H-M   'P 1'
#
loop_
_entity.id
_entity.type
_entity.pdbx_description
1 polymer ?
#
loop_
_entity_poly.entity_id
_entity_poly.type
_entity_poly.pdbx_seq_one_letter_code
_entity_poly.pdbx_strand_id
1 'polypeptide(L)'
;MRGEQIFAGLVVGLLLGMFGYLPLVLLWQHFADVPQPQLYPNRSFTSFGPNPPPLTYWISWAAPAAVFVLLGLTTIPSRTGRQFTWPLVLAFLPVAAMVAWFWISMELFFSPD
;
A
#
# COMPACT_ATOMS: atom_id res chain seq x y z
N MET A 1 -0.31 -30.67 -4.28
CA MET A 1 0.44 -29.40 -4.39
C MET A 1 -0.42 -28.12 -4.54
N ARG A 2 -1.75 -28.19 -4.74
CA ARG A 2 -2.62 -26.98 -4.77
C ARG A 2 -2.62 -26.18 -3.46
N GLY A 3 -2.59 -26.86 -2.31
CA GLY A 3 -2.52 -26.21 -1.00
C GLY A 3 -1.21 -25.44 -0.76
N GLU A 4 -0.09 -25.97 -1.24
CA GLU A 4 1.23 -25.32 -1.11
C GLU A 4 1.31 -24.00 -1.87
N GLN A 5 0.72 -23.94 -3.07
CA GLN A 5 0.67 -22.70 -3.86
C GLN A 5 -0.20 -21.62 -3.21
N ILE A 6 -1.33 -22.02 -2.62
CA ILE A 6 -2.20 -21.10 -1.89
C ILE A 6 -1.47 -20.57 -0.65
N PHE A 7 -0.85 -21.46 0.12
CA PHE A 7 -0.09 -21.10 1.31
C PHE A 7 1.10 -20.19 0.99
N ALA A 8 1.89 -20.55 -0.03
CA ALA A 8 2.99 -19.73 -0.50
C ALA A 8 2.49 -18.35 -0.97
N GLY A 9 1.36 -18.29 -1.67
CA GLY A 9 0.73 -17.04 -2.08
C GLY A 9 0.41 -16.16 -0.88
N LEU A 10 -0.25 -16.70 0.15
CA LEU A 10 -0.58 -15.98 1.38
C LEU A 10 0.68 -15.46 2.08
N VAL A 11 1.67 -16.33 2.32
CA VAL A 11 2.90 -15.95 3.02
C VAL A 11 3.64 -14.85 2.27
N VAL A 12 3.82 -15.02 0.96
CA VAL A 12 4.48 -14.00 0.12
C VAL A 12 3.69 -12.70 0.12
N GLY A 13 2.36 -12.76 -0.01
CA GLY A 13 1.50 -11.57 0.04
C GLY A 13 1.61 -10.81 1.36
N LEU A 14 1.60 -11.52 2.49
CA LEU A 14 1.79 -10.92 3.82
C LEU A 14 3.17 -10.26 3.96
N LEU A 15 4.23 -10.95 3.54
CA LEU A 15 5.60 -10.43 3.63
C LEU A 15 5.80 -9.21 2.73
N LEU A 16 5.28 -9.24 1.49
CA LEU A 16 5.35 -8.10 0.58
C LEU A 16 4.53 -6.92 1.08
N GLY A 17 3.34 -7.15 1.66
CA GLY A 17 2.54 -6.10 2.25
C GLY A 17 3.23 -5.46 3.46
N MET A 18 3.83 -6.27 4.32
CA MET A 18 4.43 -5.78 5.58
C MET A 18 5.80 -5.11 5.36
N PHE A 19 6.65 -5.69 4.52
CA PHE A 19 8.04 -5.24 4.36
C PHE A 19 8.32 -4.59 3.01
N GLY A 20 7.60 -4.97 1.95
CA GLY A 20 7.87 -4.49 0.60
C GLY A 20 7.09 -3.22 0.23
N TYR A 21 5.87 -3.07 0.73
CA TYR A 21 4.97 -1.99 0.33
C TYR A 21 5.48 -0.61 0.73
N LEU A 22 5.87 -0.41 1.99
CA LEU A 22 6.31 0.90 2.46
C LEU A 22 7.57 1.39 1.71
N PRO A 23 8.67 0.63 1.60
CA PRO A 23 9.83 1.07 0.81
C PRO A 23 9.49 1.39 -0.64
N LEU A 24 8.58 0.61 -1.25
CA LEU A 24 8.11 0.85 -2.61
C LEU A 24 7.37 2.19 -2.75
N VAL A 25 6.48 2.50 -1.80
CA VAL A 25 5.75 3.77 -1.77
C VAL A 25 6.71 4.94 -1.56
N LEU A 26 7.66 4.82 -0.63
CA LEU A 26 8.65 5.87 -0.38
C LEU A 26 9.54 6.11 -1.61
N LEU A 27 9.95 5.04 -2.30
CA LEU A 27 10.70 5.15 -3.55
C LEU A 27 9.87 5.85 -4.64
N TRP A 28 8.59 5.49 -4.76
CA TRP A 28 7.67 6.14 -5.68
C TRP A 28 7.51 7.63 -5.38
N GLN A 29 7.27 7.98 -4.11
CA GLN A 29 7.13 9.36 -3.66
C GLN A 29 8.40 10.18 -3.90
N HIS A 30 9.57 9.57 -3.70
CA HIS A 30 10.85 10.20 -3.97
C HIS A 30 11.03 10.57 -5.45
N PHE A 31 10.69 9.67 -6.38
CA PHE A 31 10.84 9.94 -7.81
C PHE A 31 9.72 10.79 -8.40
N ALA A 32 8.54 10.77 -7.80
CA ALA A 32 7.39 11.55 -8.25
C ALA A 32 7.31 12.95 -7.59
N ASP A 33 8.34 13.35 -6.84
CA ASP A 33 8.41 14.62 -6.11
C ASP A 33 7.12 14.93 -5.34
N VAL A 34 6.58 13.92 -4.65
CA VAL A 34 5.29 14.02 -4.00
C VAL A 34 5.42 15.01 -2.82
N PRO A 35 4.62 16.08 -2.78
CA PRO A 35 4.71 17.05 -1.70
C PRO A 35 4.36 16.39 -0.36
N GLN A 36 5.15 16.70 0.65
CA GLN A 36 4.89 16.24 2.02
C GLN A 36 3.55 16.81 2.50
N PRO A 37 2.76 16.01 3.24
CA PRO A 37 1.51 16.51 3.79
C PRO A 37 1.80 17.60 4.83
N GLN A 38 1.00 18.67 4.82
CA GLN A 38 1.09 19.70 5.85
C GLN A 38 0.62 19.13 7.19
N LEU A 39 1.31 19.52 8.26
CA LEU A 39 0.97 19.15 9.62
C LEU A 39 -0.43 19.59 9.99
N TYR A 40 -1.16 18.72 10.69
CA TYR A 40 -2.55 18.97 11.07
C TYR A 40 -2.65 19.59 12.46
N PRO A 41 -2.96 20.89 12.59
CA PRO A 41 -3.28 21.46 13.89
C PRO A 41 -4.71 21.03 14.25
N ASN A 42 -4.82 19.94 15.01
CA ASN A 42 -5.98 19.45 15.80
C ASN A 42 -6.61 18.10 15.37
N ARG A 43 -6.14 17.06 16.07
CA ARG A 43 -6.89 16.08 16.90
C ARG A 43 -7.86 15.04 16.32
N SER A 44 -8.10 14.87 15.01
CA SER A 44 -8.82 13.64 14.59
C SER A 44 -8.60 13.18 13.15
N PHE A 45 -8.58 11.84 12.97
CA PHE A 45 -8.39 11.15 11.68
C PHE A 45 -9.55 11.40 10.69
N THR A 46 -10.74 11.73 11.18
CA THR A 46 -11.95 11.92 10.38
C THR A 46 -12.32 13.37 10.13
N SER A 47 -11.65 14.32 10.79
CA SER A 47 -11.85 15.75 10.56
C SER A 47 -10.75 16.27 9.65
N PHE A 48 -10.98 16.23 8.35
CA PHE A 48 -10.20 17.06 7.44
C PHE A 48 -10.55 18.53 7.77
N GLY A 49 -9.61 19.23 8.41
CA GLY A 49 -9.58 20.67 8.56
C GLY A 49 -9.46 21.36 7.19
N PRO A 50 -9.33 22.68 7.18
CA PRO A 50 -9.50 23.48 5.96
C PRO A 50 -8.48 23.15 4.85
N ASN A 51 -7.33 22.56 5.17
CA ASN A 51 -6.29 22.17 4.22
C ASN A 51 -6.06 20.65 4.24
N PRO A 52 -6.80 19.85 3.47
CA PRO A 52 -6.54 18.41 3.35
C PRO A 52 -5.23 18.13 2.62
N PRO A 53 -4.59 16.96 2.83
CA PRO A 53 -3.43 16.54 2.04
C PRO A 53 -3.78 16.55 0.55
N PRO A 54 -2.84 16.99 -0.33
CA PRO A 54 -3.10 17.11 -1.75
C PRO A 54 -3.47 15.75 -2.35
N LEU A 55 -4.31 15.75 -3.40
CA LEU A 55 -4.74 14.52 -4.06
C LEU A 55 -3.56 13.64 -4.52
N THR A 56 -2.46 14.27 -4.96
CA THR A 56 -1.22 13.60 -5.37
C THR A 56 -0.59 12.78 -4.25
N TYR A 57 -0.73 13.21 -3.00
CA TYR A 57 -0.29 12.45 -1.83
C TYR A 57 -1.10 11.16 -1.67
N TRP A 58 -2.44 11.23 -1.70
CA TRP A 58 -3.30 10.04 -1.62
C TRP A 58 -3.05 9.05 -2.76
N ILE A 59 -2.87 9.57 -3.98
CA ILE A 59 -2.54 8.76 -5.15
C ILE A 59 -1.20 8.05 -4.97
N SER A 60 -0.21 8.70 -4.35
CA SER A 60 1.11 8.09 -4.13
C SER A 60 1.07 6.84 -3.25
N TRP A 61 0.09 6.73 -2.34
CA TRP A 61 -0.13 5.52 -1.54
C TRP A 61 -0.89 4.44 -2.33
N ALA A 62 -1.91 4.83 -3.09
CA ALA A 62 -2.75 3.88 -3.82
C ALA A 62 -2.10 3.33 -5.10
N ALA A 63 -1.34 4.15 -5.82
CA ALA A 63 -0.82 3.81 -7.15
C ALA A 63 0.15 2.62 -7.14
N PRO A 64 1.14 2.52 -6.21
CA PRO A 64 2.03 1.36 -6.17
C PRO A 64 1.28 0.04 -5.91
N ALA A 65 0.29 0.05 -5.01
CA ALA A 65 -0.54 -1.11 -4.74
C ALA A 65 -1.39 -1.50 -5.96
N ALA A 66 -2.00 -0.51 -6.63
CA ALA A 66 -2.79 -0.75 -7.83
C ALA A 66 -1.95 -1.34 -8.97
N VAL A 67 -0.75 -0.79 -9.21
CA VAL A 67 0.19 -1.31 -10.21
C VAL A 67 0.58 -2.75 -9.87
N PHE A 68 0.92 -3.04 -8.62
CA PHE A 68 1.27 -4.39 -8.19
C PHE A 68 0.14 -5.40 -8.43
N VAL A 69 -1.09 -5.04 -8.06
CA VAL A 69 -2.27 -5.92 -8.24
C VAL A 69 -2.58 -6.11 -9.72
N LEU A 70 -2.56 -5.05 -10.52
CA LEU A 70 -2.81 -5.14 -11.96
C LEU A 70 -1.76 -6.00 -12.65
N LEU A 71 -0.48 -5.82 -12.34
CA LEU A 71 0.59 -6.65 -12.87
C LEU A 71 0.42 -8.10 -12.42
N GLY A 72 0.16 -8.36 -11.14
CA GLY A 72 -0.03 -9.72 -10.63
C GLY A 72 -1.19 -10.45 -11.31
N LEU A 73 -2.31 -9.77 -11.55
CA LEU A 73 -3.49 -10.35 -12.18
C LEU A 73 -3.35 -10.54 -13.70
N THR A 74 -2.64 -9.64 -14.38
CA THR A 74 -2.52 -9.64 -15.86
C THR A 74 -1.36 -10.49 -16.37
N THR A 75 -0.26 -10.61 -15.61
CA THR A 75 0.93 -11.32 -16.06
C THR A 75 0.85 -12.84 -15.91
N ILE A 76 -0.22 -13.36 -15.29
CA ILE A 76 -0.33 -14.79 -14.95
C ILE A 76 -1.54 -15.43 -15.68
N PRO A 77 -1.34 -15.91 -16.93
CA PRO A 77 -2.41 -16.52 -17.72
C PRO A 77 -2.78 -17.94 -17.26
N SER A 78 -1.90 -18.62 -16.52
CA SER A 78 -2.10 -20.04 -16.18
C SER A 78 -3.00 -20.24 -14.96
N ARG A 79 -3.80 -21.32 -14.97
CA ARG A 79 -4.64 -21.75 -13.84
C ARG A 79 -3.82 -21.98 -12.57
N THR A 80 -2.63 -22.53 -12.72
CA THR A 80 -1.68 -22.83 -11.63
C THR A 80 -1.13 -21.54 -11.02
N GLY A 81 -0.71 -20.57 -11.85
CA GLY A 81 -0.24 -19.30 -11.33
C GLY A 81 -1.34 -18.53 -10.59
N ARG A 82 -2.58 -18.56 -11.08
CA ARG A 82 -3.73 -17.95 -10.40
C ARG A 82 -3.99 -18.53 -9.00
N GLN A 83 -3.66 -19.80 -8.75
CA GLN A 83 -3.80 -20.42 -7.42
C GLN A 83 -2.83 -19.83 -6.39
N PHE A 84 -1.73 -19.23 -6.85
CA PHE A 84 -0.79 -18.48 -6.03
C PHE A 84 -1.14 -16.98 -5.98
N THR A 85 -1.43 -16.38 -7.14
CA THR A 85 -1.67 -14.92 -7.27
C THR A 85 -2.86 -14.44 -6.47
N TRP A 86 -3.98 -15.16 -6.49
CA TRP A 86 -5.18 -14.74 -5.77
C TRP A 86 -4.95 -14.63 -4.26
N PRO A 87 -4.46 -15.69 -3.58
CA PRO A 87 -4.13 -15.59 -2.16
C PRO A 87 -3.08 -14.52 -1.88
N LEU A 88 -2.08 -14.34 -2.76
CA LEU A 88 -1.10 -13.27 -2.65
C LEU A 88 -1.74 -11.89 -2.66
N VAL A 89 -2.59 -11.58 -3.63
CA VAL A 89 -3.28 -10.28 -3.74
C VAL A 89 -4.20 -10.05 -2.55
N LEU A 90 -4.95 -11.08 -2.14
CA LEU A 90 -5.88 -11.01 -1.01
C LEU A 90 -5.16 -10.81 0.34
N ALA A 91 -3.94 -11.34 0.50
CA ALA A 91 -3.13 -11.11 1.69
C ALA A 91 -2.41 -9.75 1.63
N PHE A 92 -1.89 -9.37 0.46
CA PHE A 92 -1.14 -8.13 0.27
C PHE A 92 -1.99 -6.89 0.51
N LEU A 93 -3.17 -6.80 -0.14
CA LEU A 93 -4.02 -5.61 -0.10
C LEU A 93 -4.39 -5.11 1.31
N PRO A 94 -4.91 -5.95 2.23
CA PRO A 94 -5.26 -5.48 3.57
C PRO A 94 -4.03 -5.05 4.37
N VAL A 95 -2.90 -5.76 4.22
CA VAL A 95 -1.66 -5.39 4.93
C VAL A 95 -1.11 -4.07 4.39
N ALA A 96 -1.07 -3.90 3.07
CA ALA A 96 -0.66 -2.64 2.46
C ALA A 96 -1.57 -1.48 2.90
N ALA A 97 -2.88 -1.69 2.97
CA ALA A 97 -3.83 -0.70 3.48
C ALA A 97 -3.57 -0.34 4.96
N MET A 98 -3.29 -1.33 5.81
CA MET A 98 -2.93 -1.09 7.21
C MET A 98 -1.61 -0.33 7.35
N VAL A 99 -0.59 -0.67 6.56
CA VAL A 99 0.71 0.02 6.56
C VAL A 99 0.55 1.46 6.08
N ALA A 100 -0.17 1.69 4.98
CA ALA A 100 -0.50 3.03 4.49
C ALA A 100 -1.21 3.83 5.58
N TRP A 101 -2.27 3.27 6.16
CA TRP A 101 -3.03 3.91 7.22
C TRP A 101 -2.15 4.31 8.40
N PHE A 102 -1.34 3.38 8.89
CA PHE A 102 -0.45 3.62 10.02
C PHE A 102 0.57 4.72 9.71
N TRP A 103 1.22 4.66 8.55
CA TRP A 103 2.26 5.62 8.20
C TRP A 103 1.70 7.02 7.92
N ILE A 104 0.60 7.12 7.18
CA ILE A 104 -0.12 8.39 6.97
C ILE A 104 -0.52 9.00 8.31
N SER A 105 -0.98 8.18 9.28
CA SER A 105 -1.24 8.65 10.65
C SER A 105 0.03 9.23 11.27
N MET A 106 1.15 8.52 11.18
CA MET A 106 2.41 8.99 11.76
C MET A 106 2.87 10.33 11.16
N GLU A 107 2.80 10.47 9.83
CA GLU A 107 3.19 11.70 9.14
C GLU A 107 2.28 12.89 9.46
N LEU A 108 0.97 12.67 9.51
CA LEU A 108 -0.01 13.75 9.75
C LEU A 108 -0.04 14.23 11.21
N PHE A 109 0.29 13.37 12.18
CA PHE A 109 0.20 13.67 13.61
C PHE A 109 1.54 13.96 14.30
N PHE A 110 2.67 13.47 13.76
CA PHE A 110 3.96 13.52 14.47
C PHE A 110 5.11 14.16 13.67
N SER A 111 4.89 14.69 12.46
CA SER A 111 5.95 15.49 11.83
C SER A 111 6.27 16.72 12.71
N PRO A 112 7.56 17.02 12.97
CA PRO A 112 7.94 18.24 13.67
C PRO A 112 7.77 19.47 12.77
N ASP A 113 7.33 20.58 13.36
CA ASP A 113 7.20 21.89 12.71
C ASP A 113 8.52 22.41 12.13
#